data_AF-A0A455AT50-F1
#
_entry.id   AF-A0A455AT50-F1
#
_cell.length_a   1.000
_cell.length_b   1.000
_cell.length_c   1.000
_cell.angle_alpha   90.00
_cell.angle_beta   90.00
_cell.angle_gamma   90.00
#
_symmetry.space_group_name_H-M   'P 1'
#
loop_
_entity.id
_entity.type
_entity.pdbx_description
1 polymer ?
#
loop_
_entity_poly.entity_id
_entity_poly.type
_entity_poly.pdbx_seq_one_letter_code
_entity_poly.pdbx_strand_id
1 'polypeptide(L)'
;MIECMTNVLLTLPPQCYLFHMYVGVRAGGGIGDEIEDPAGDEYELYRVVFDITFFFFVIVILLAIIQGLIIDAFGELRDQQEQVKEDMETKCFICGIGSDYFDSTPHGFETHTLEEHNLANYMFFLMYLINKDETEHTGQESYVWKMYQERCWDFFPAGDCFRKQYEDQLS
;
A
#
# COMPACT_ATOMS: atom_id res chain seq x y z
N MET A 1 -41.96 1.31 -15.73
CA MET A 1 -43.38 1.68 -15.51
C MET A 1 -44.16 1.81 -16.81
N ILE A 2 -43.61 1.45 -17.98
CA ILE A 2 -44.42 1.19 -19.17
C ILE A 2 -43.88 -0.14 -19.71
N GLU A 3 -44.47 -1.18 -19.13
CA GLU A 3 -44.43 -2.61 -19.45
C GLU A 3 -43.07 -3.29 -19.70
N CYS A 4 -42.80 -4.31 -18.89
CA CYS A 4 -41.61 -5.15 -18.93
C CYS A 4 -41.68 -6.19 -20.08
N MET A 5 -41.78 -5.72 -21.34
CA MET A 5 -42.78 -6.30 -22.24
C MET A 5 -42.33 -7.00 -23.52
N THR A 6 -41.38 -7.94 -23.48
CA THR A 6 -41.39 -8.98 -24.54
C THR A 6 -40.88 -10.37 -24.14
N ASN A 7 -40.84 -10.67 -22.84
CA ASN A 7 -40.81 -12.05 -22.36
C ASN A 7 -41.73 -12.21 -21.15
N VAL A 8 -42.50 -13.30 -21.11
CA VAL A 8 -43.52 -13.67 -20.09
C VAL A 8 -42.96 -13.71 -18.64
N LEU A 9 -41.68 -13.43 -18.41
CA LEU A 9 -40.94 -13.60 -17.16
C LEU A 9 -40.75 -12.33 -16.29
N LEU A 10 -41.12 -11.13 -16.75
CA LEU A 10 -40.79 -9.88 -16.03
C LEU A 10 -42.00 -9.06 -15.53
N THR A 11 -43.10 -9.71 -15.15
CA THR A 11 -44.35 -9.03 -14.71
C THR A 11 -44.29 -8.40 -13.32
N LEU A 12 -43.21 -8.59 -12.55
CA LEU A 12 -43.07 -8.12 -11.17
C LEU A 12 -41.85 -7.17 -11.00
N PRO A 13 -41.97 -6.09 -10.19
CA PRO A 13 -40.91 -5.08 -10.02
C PRO A 13 -39.52 -5.61 -9.60
N PRO A 14 -39.39 -6.59 -8.67
CA PRO A 14 -38.07 -7.08 -8.28
C PRO A 14 -37.40 -7.92 -9.36
N GLN A 15 -38.17 -8.64 -10.19
CA GLN A 15 -37.67 -9.42 -11.32
C GLN A 15 -37.09 -8.50 -12.41
N CYS A 16 -37.77 -7.39 -12.70
CA CYS A 16 -37.28 -6.35 -13.59
C CYS A 16 -35.95 -5.77 -13.08
N TYR A 17 -35.90 -5.35 -11.80
CA TYR A 17 -34.67 -4.82 -11.21
C TYR A 17 -33.50 -5.81 -11.27
N LEU A 18 -33.76 -7.09 -10.96
CA LEU A 18 -32.75 -8.14 -11.07
C LEU A 18 -32.27 -8.33 -12.52
N PHE A 19 -33.16 -8.22 -13.51
CA PHE A 19 -32.79 -8.26 -14.92
C PHE A 19 -31.87 -7.09 -15.31
N HIS A 20 -32.17 -5.86 -14.89
CA HIS A 20 -31.29 -4.71 -15.13
C HIS A 20 -29.89 -4.91 -14.51
N MET A 21 -29.81 -5.41 -13.28
CA MET A 21 -28.54 -5.62 -12.59
C MET A 21 -27.75 -6.82 -13.12
N TYR A 22 -28.44 -7.90 -13.48
CA TYR A 22 -27.79 -9.13 -13.95
C TYR A 22 -27.47 -9.06 -15.44
N VAL A 23 -28.43 -8.70 -16.30
CA VAL A 23 -28.24 -8.68 -17.74
C VAL A 23 -27.72 -7.32 -18.19
N GLY A 24 -28.39 -6.23 -17.79
CA GLY A 24 -28.08 -4.88 -18.27
C GLY A 24 -26.65 -4.40 -17.97
N VAL A 25 -26.11 -4.64 -16.76
CA VAL A 25 -24.73 -4.23 -16.40
C VAL A 25 -23.66 -5.13 -17.01
N ARG A 26 -23.98 -6.41 -17.30
CA ARG A 26 -23.01 -7.36 -17.88
C ARG A 26 -22.98 -7.32 -19.40
N ALA A 27 -24.04 -6.86 -20.05
CA ALA A 27 -24.07 -6.61 -21.48
C ALA A 27 -23.13 -5.44 -21.82
N GLY A 28 -22.23 -5.64 -22.80
CA GLY A 28 -21.17 -4.69 -23.13
C GLY A 28 -21.69 -3.36 -23.71
N GLY A 29 -22.83 -3.34 -24.38
CA GLY A 29 -23.50 -2.14 -24.91
C GLY A 29 -24.61 -1.58 -24.02
N GLY A 30 -24.81 -2.15 -22.82
CA GLY A 30 -25.91 -1.79 -21.92
C GLY A 30 -27.19 -2.58 -22.21
N ILE A 31 -28.33 -2.11 -21.68
CA ILE A 31 -29.57 -2.91 -21.70
C ILE A 31 -30.25 -3.03 -23.07
N GLY A 32 -30.00 -2.07 -23.98
CA GLY A 32 -30.56 -2.08 -25.33
C GLY A 32 -30.12 -3.29 -26.17
N ASP A 33 -29.01 -3.95 -25.83
CA ASP A 33 -28.53 -5.15 -26.52
C ASP A 33 -29.44 -6.38 -26.29
N GLU A 34 -30.20 -6.38 -25.20
CA GLU A 34 -30.95 -7.55 -24.71
C GLU A 34 -32.47 -7.32 -24.75
N ILE A 35 -32.90 -6.14 -25.21
CA ILE A 35 -34.30 -5.77 -25.43
C ILE A 35 -34.54 -5.69 -26.95
N GLU A 36 -35.80 -5.90 -27.36
CA GLU A 36 -36.19 -5.75 -28.77
C GLU A 36 -35.99 -4.32 -29.30
N ASP A 37 -35.74 -4.24 -30.60
CA ASP A 37 -35.49 -3.00 -31.34
C ASP A 37 -36.64 -1.99 -31.12
N PRO A 38 -36.34 -0.73 -30.75
CA PRO A 38 -37.36 0.30 -30.55
C PRO A 38 -38.07 0.76 -31.84
N ALA A 39 -37.61 0.34 -33.02
CA ALA A 39 -38.18 0.76 -34.31
C ALA A 39 -39.69 0.42 -34.44
N GLY A 40 -40.53 1.46 -34.54
CA GLY A 40 -41.98 1.30 -34.71
C GLY A 40 -42.80 1.32 -33.41
N ASP A 41 -42.19 1.63 -32.26
CA ASP A 41 -42.90 1.92 -31.00
C ASP A 41 -43.35 3.40 -30.96
N GLU A 42 -44.50 3.67 -30.34
CA GLU A 42 -44.98 5.04 -30.04
C GLU A 42 -43.97 5.82 -29.17
N TYR A 43 -43.11 5.11 -28.43
CA TYR A 43 -42.10 5.68 -27.53
C TYR A 43 -40.65 5.53 -28.02
N GLU A 44 -40.42 5.31 -29.33
CA GLU A 44 -39.09 5.07 -29.92
C GLU A 44 -38.02 6.06 -29.42
N LEU A 45 -38.30 7.37 -29.47
CA LEU A 45 -37.36 8.40 -29.02
C LEU A 45 -37.01 8.29 -27.53
N TYR A 46 -38.00 7.97 -26.68
CA TYR A 46 -37.79 7.83 -25.24
C TYR A 46 -36.96 6.59 -24.92
N ARG A 47 -37.15 5.48 -25.65
CA ARG A 47 -36.33 4.27 -25.50
C ARG A 47 -34.87 4.51 -25.89
N VAL A 48 -34.64 5.15 -27.03
CA VAL A 48 -33.26 5.47 -27.49
C VAL A 48 -32.53 6.35 -26.49
N VAL A 49 -33.17 7.38 -25.96
CA VAL A 49 -32.55 8.24 -24.93
C VAL A 49 -32.28 7.46 -23.64
N PHE A 50 -33.19 6.56 -23.24
CA PHE A 50 -32.99 5.71 -22.06
C PHE A 50 -31.78 4.77 -22.22
N ASP A 51 -31.65 4.09 -23.37
CA ASP A 51 -30.55 3.15 -23.60
C ASP A 51 -29.19 3.87 -23.66
N ILE A 52 -29.12 5.02 -24.34
CA ILE A 52 -27.88 5.82 -24.44
C ILE A 52 -27.46 6.35 -23.05
N THR A 53 -28.41 6.87 -22.27
CA THR A 53 -28.11 7.37 -20.92
C THR A 53 -27.70 6.24 -19.98
N PHE A 54 -28.37 5.08 -20.05
CA PHE A 54 -27.98 3.90 -19.27
C PHE A 54 -26.55 3.45 -19.61
N PHE A 55 -26.20 3.36 -20.90
CA PHE A 55 -24.85 3.00 -21.33
C PHE A 55 -23.79 3.97 -20.80
N PHE A 56 -24.00 5.28 -20.96
CA PHE A 56 -23.01 6.28 -20.55
C PHE A 56 -22.82 6.34 -19.02
N PHE A 57 -23.92 6.36 -18.26
CA PHE A 57 -23.81 6.48 -16.81
C PHE A 57 -23.39 5.18 -16.13
N VAL A 58 -24.00 4.05 -16.51
CA VAL A 58 -23.80 2.78 -15.77
C VAL A 58 -22.60 2.00 -16.30
N ILE A 59 -22.43 1.91 -17.62
CA ILE A 59 -21.33 1.13 -18.19
C ILE A 59 -20.06 1.98 -18.23
N VAL A 60 -20.10 3.15 -18.87
CA VAL A 60 -18.88 3.95 -19.07
C VAL A 60 -18.40 4.57 -17.76
N ILE A 61 -19.23 5.36 -17.08
CA ILE A 61 -18.78 6.12 -15.89
C ILE A 61 -18.53 5.21 -14.69
N LEU A 62 -19.48 4.33 -14.29
CA LEU A 62 -19.27 3.52 -13.08
C LEU A 62 -18.11 2.53 -13.21
N LEU A 63 -17.97 1.85 -14.36
CA LEU A 63 -16.83 0.94 -14.55
C LEU A 63 -15.50 1.69 -14.58
N ALA A 64 -15.45 2.88 -15.19
CA ALA A 64 -14.26 3.72 -15.17
C ALA A 64 -13.88 4.17 -13.76
N ILE A 65 -14.86 4.51 -12.91
CA ILE A 65 -14.61 4.85 -11.50
C ILE A 65 -14.06 3.65 -10.74
N ILE A 66 -14.67 2.47 -10.88
CA ILE A 66 -14.19 1.25 -10.19
C ILE A 66 -12.76 0.90 -10.63
N GLN A 67 -12.47 0.96 -11.92
CA GLN A 67 -11.11 0.76 -12.43
C GLN A 67 -10.15 1.85 -11.95
N GLY A 68 -10.60 3.10 -11.90
CA GLY A 68 -9.83 4.23 -11.37
C GLY A 68 -9.42 4.01 -9.91
N LEU A 69 -10.33 3.55 -9.06
CA LEU A 69 -10.03 3.24 -7.65
C LEU A 69 -9.02 2.10 -7.51
N ILE A 70 -9.10 1.07 -8.36
CA ILE A 70 -8.13 -0.03 -8.35
C ILE A 70 -6.73 0.47 -8.76
N ILE A 71 -6.65 1.30 -9.80
CA ILE A 71 -5.38 1.89 -10.27
C ILE A 71 -4.78 2.80 -9.19
N ASP A 72 -5.61 3.63 -8.55
CA ASP A 72 -5.20 4.53 -7.47
C ASP A 72 -4.62 3.74 -6.29
N ALA A 73 -5.31 2.69 -5.83
CA ALA A 73 -4.82 1.82 -4.77
C ALA A 73 -3.49 1.14 -5.12
N PHE A 74 -3.31 0.67 -6.36
CA PHE A 74 -2.02 0.14 -6.80
C PHE A 74 -0.93 1.21 -6.96
N GLY A 75 -1.32 2.45 -7.26
CA GLY A 75 -0.44 3.62 -7.24
C GLY A 75 0.09 3.87 -5.83
N GLU A 76 -0.81 3.97 -4.85
CA GLU A 76 -0.45 4.18 -3.44
C GLU A 76 0.46 3.08 -2.90
N LEU A 77 0.18 1.79 -3.21
CA LEU A 77 1.04 0.68 -2.80
C LEU A 77 2.45 0.77 -3.39
N ARG A 78 2.60 1.33 -4.60
CA ARG A 78 3.93 1.54 -5.21
C ARG A 78 4.65 2.69 -4.53
N ASP A 79 3.95 3.78 -4.26
CA ASP A 79 4.53 4.95 -3.59
C ASP A 79 5.01 4.59 -2.17
N GLN A 80 4.26 3.77 -1.45
CA GLN A 80 4.68 3.23 -0.14
C GLN A 80 5.95 2.39 -0.24
N GLN A 81 6.08 1.54 -1.26
CA GLN A 81 7.28 0.74 -1.47
C GLN A 81 8.50 1.60 -1.82
N GLU A 82 8.33 2.60 -2.69
CA GLU A 82 9.41 3.50 -3.07
C GLU A 82 9.85 4.35 -1.88
N GLN A 83 8.91 4.85 -1.06
CA GLN A 83 9.23 5.60 0.15
C GLN A 83 10.07 4.78 1.13
N VAL A 84 9.72 3.52 1.39
CA VAL A 84 10.51 2.65 2.28
C VAL A 84 11.91 2.42 1.73
N LYS A 85 12.03 2.26 0.41
CA LYS A 85 13.33 2.08 -0.24
C LYS A 85 14.18 3.34 -0.15
N GLU A 86 13.63 4.50 -0.46
CA GLU A 86 14.31 5.80 -0.35
C GLU A 86 14.75 6.05 1.10
N ASP A 87 13.89 5.77 2.08
CA ASP A 87 14.24 5.91 3.49
C ASP A 87 15.42 5.01 3.91
N MET A 88 15.55 3.82 3.33
CA MET A 88 16.67 2.91 3.62
C MET A 88 17.97 3.34 2.91
N GLU A 89 17.88 4.06 1.79
CA GLU A 89 19.02 4.56 1.02
C GLU A 89 19.53 5.93 1.52
N THR A 90 18.66 6.73 2.14
CA THR A 90 18.96 8.13 2.49
C THR A 90 19.31 8.34 3.96
N LYS A 91 18.96 7.44 4.86
CA LYS A 91 19.24 7.56 6.31
C LYS A 91 19.52 6.20 6.93
N CYS A 92 20.35 6.17 7.97
CA CYS A 92 20.58 4.95 8.72
C CYS A 92 19.34 4.59 9.55
N PHE A 93 18.86 3.34 9.45
CA PHE A 93 17.68 2.87 10.19
C PHE A 93 17.83 2.98 11.72
N ILE A 94 19.05 2.81 12.25
CA ILE A 94 19.30 2.79 13.70
C ILE A 94 19.43 4.21 14.25
N CYS A 95 20.36 5.01 13.72
CA CYS A 95 20.65 6.34 14.27
C CYS A 95 19.88 7.48 13.62
N GLY A 96 19.26 7.27 12.45
CA GLY A 96 18.48 8.29 11.74
C GLY A 96 19.32 9.41 11.11
N ILE A 97 20.65 9.31 11.10
CA ILE A 97 21.52 10.27 10.42
C ILE A 97 21.47 10.01 8.90
N GLY A 98 21.41 11.08 8.12
CA GLY A 98 21.36 11.04 6.65
C GLY A 98 22.68 10.57 6.03
N SER A 99 22.60 9.99 4.83
CA SER A 99 23.75 9.55 4.05
C SER A 99 24.69 10.70 3.68
N ASP A 100 24.15 11.91 3.53
CA ASP A 100 24.87 13.15 3.27
C ASP A 100 25.99 13.44 4.28
N TYR A 101 25.77 13.13 5.56
CA TYR A 101 26.80 13.27 6.60
C TYR A 101 27.96 12.28 6.39
N PHE A 102 27.65 11.03 6.06
CA PHE A 102 28.63 9.95 5.98
C PHE A 102 29.42 9.95 4.66
N ASP A 103 28.80 10.42 3.58
CA ASP A 103 29.41 10.51 2.25
C ASP A 103 30.45 11.64 2.11
N SER A 104 30.74 12.36 3.21
CA SER A 104 31.98 13.14 3.36
C SER A 104 33.24 12.28 3.17
N THR A 105 33.13 10.98 3.43
CA THR A 105 34.15 9.96 3.13
C THR A 105 33.66 9.02 2.03
N PRO A 106 34.53 8.55 1.11
CA PRO A 106 34.12 7.62 0.05
C PRO A 106 33.49 6.35 0.64
N HIS A 107 32.29 5.98 0.15
CA HIS A 107 31.51 4.83 0.64
C HIS A 107 31.16 4.87 2.13
N GLY A 108 31.17 6.06 2.76
CA GLY A 108 30.98 6.19 4.20
C GLY A 108 29.63 5.67 4.68
N PHE A 109 28.54 5.92 3.95
CA PHE A 109 27.21 5.43 4.34
C PHE A 109 27.09 3.89 4.23
N GLU A 110 27.68 3.30 3.20
CA GLU A 110 27.70 1.85 3.02
C GLU A 110 28.51 1.17 4.14
N THR A 111 29.69 1.69 4.49
CA THR A 111 30.47 1.22 5.64
C THR A 111 29.68 1.38 6.94
N HIS A 112 29.02 2.52 7.15
CA HIS A 112 28.23 2.76 8.36
C HIS A 112 27.09 1.75 8.53
N THR A 113 26.39 1.40 7.44
CA THR A 113 25.25 0.45 7.49
C THR A 113 25.68 -1.02 7.52
N LEU A 114 26.84 -1.37 6.95
CA LEU A 114 27.31 -2.76 6.88
C LEU A 114 28.22 -3.17 8.04
N GLU A 115 29.05 -2.25 8.54
CA GLU A 115 30.06 -2.54 9.57
C GLU A 115 29.69 -1.98 10.95
N GLU A 116 29.20 -0.73 11.03
CA GLU A 116 28.91 -0.07 12.31
C GLU A 116 27.49 -0.38 12.82
N HIS A 117 26.46 0.02 12.05
CA HIS A 117 25.04 -0.11 12.39
C HIS A 117 24.35 -1.17 11.53
N ASN A 118 24.93 -2.37 11.48
CA ASN A 118 24.35 -3.50 10.77
C ASN A 118 23.16 -4.08 11.54
N LEU A 119 21.97 -4.03 10.92
CA LEU A 119 20.73 -4.51 11.53
C LEU A 119 20.80 -5.98 11.97
N ALA A 120 21.46 -6.84 11.19
CA ALA A 120 21.60 -8.26 11.51
C ALA A 120 22.51 -8.48 12.74
N ASN A 121 23.56 -7.68 12.89
CA ASN A 121 24.44 -7.77 14.05
C ASN A 121 23.71 -7.45 15.36
N TYR A 122 22.77 -6.50 15.37
CA TYR A 122 21.92 -6.25 16.55
C TYR A 122 21.08 -7.48 16.92
N MET A 123 20.48 -8.15 15.92
CA MET A 123 19.72 -9.37 16.15
C MET A 123 20.61 -10.51 16.67
N PHE A 124 21.80 -10.70 16.08
CA PHE A 124 22.76 -11.70 16.54
C PHE A 124 23.29 -11.40 17.93
N PHE A 125 23.51 -10.13 18.28
CA PHE A 125 23.93 -9.73 19.62
C PHE A 125 22.86 -10.03 20.67
N LEU A 126 21.59 -9.76 20.38
CA LEU A 126 20.49 -10.15 21.27
C LEU A 126 20.40 -11.67 21.44
N MET A 127 20.51 -12.43 20.35
CA MET A 127 20.53 -13.90 20.41
C MET A 127 21.76 -14.41 21.19
N TYR A 128 22.92 -13.75 21.07
CA TYR A 128 24.12 -14.05 21.83
C TYR A 128 23.90 -13.87 23.33
N LEU A 129 23.33 -12.72 23.76
CA LEU A 129 23.05 -12.46 25.18
C LEU A 129 22.05 -13.47 25.77
N ILE A 130 21.02 -13.86 25.00
CA ILE A 130 20.02 -14.83 25.46
C ILE A 130 20.64 -16.22 25.71
N ASN A 131 21.65 -16.61 24.93
CA ASN A 131 22.27 -17.94 25.01
C ASN A 131 23.50 -17.99 25.92
N LYS A 132 23.96 -16.86 26.43
CA LYS A 132 25.12 -16.76 27.31
C LYS A 132 24.68 -16.80 28.77
N ASP A 133 25.51 -17.39 29.63
CA ASP A 133 25.25 -17.39 31.07
C ASP A 133 25.45 -15.98 31.65
N GLU A 134 24.54 -15.53 32.50
CA GLU A 134 24.57 -14.18 33.08
C GLU A 134 25.84 -13.89 33.88
N THR A 135 26.47 -14.93 34.46
CA THR A 135 27.72 -14.78 35.22
C THR A 135 28.93 -14.54 34.34
N GLU A 136 28.83 -14.87 33.05
CA GLU A 136 29.89 -14.68 32.05
C GLU A 136 29.71 -13.38 31.25
N HIS A 137 28.66 -12.60 31.53
CA HIS A 137 28.46 -11.31 30.90
C HIS A 137 29.58 -10.33 31.25
N THR A 138 30.10 -9.64 30.23
CA THR A 138 30.99 -8.49 30.47
C THR A 138 30.20 -7.32 31.08
N GLY A 139 30.88 -6.27 31.53
CA GLY A 139 30.21 -5.10 32.09
C GLY A 139 29.24 -4.41 31.10
N GLN A 140 29.62 -4.33 29.83
CA GLN A 140 28.77 -3.75 28.77
C GLN A 140 27.59 -4.67 28.45
N GLU A 141 27.82 -5.97 28.33
CA GLU A 141 26.76 -6.97 28.10
C GLU A 141 25.74 -6.98 29.24
N SER A 142 26.22 -6.94 30.49
CA SER A 142 25.35 -6.89 31.68
C SER A 142 24.47 -5.65 31.69
N TYR A 143 25.01 -4.50 31.26
CA TYR A 143 24.27 -3.25 31.16
C TYR A 143 23.14 -3.33 30.12
N VAL A 144 23.44 -3.83 28.91
CA VAL A 144 22.43 -4.00 27.85
C VAL A 144 21.41 -5.07 28.26
N TRP A 145 21.84 -6.17 28.89
CA TRP A 145 20.96 -7.22 29.38
C TRP A 145 19.96 -6.70 30.42
N LYS A 146 20.42 -5.85 31.35
CA LYS A 146 19.54 -5.18 32.30
C LYS A 146 18.50 -4.31 31.60
N MET A 147 18.93 -3.45 30.67
CA MET A 147 18.01 -2.60 29.89
C MET A 147 16.97 -3.43 29.12
N TYR A 148 17.40 -4.53 28.51
CA TYR A 148 16.53 -5.45 27.79
C TYR A 148 15.45 -6.05 28.70
N GLN A 149 15.81 -6.49 29.92
CA GLN A 149 14.87 -6.98 30.92
C GLN A 149 13.89 -5.89 31.39
N GLU A 150 14.38 -4.65 31.53
CA GLU A 150 13.58 -3.48 31.92
C GLU A 150 12.72 -2.94 30.76
N ARG A 151 12.81 -3.52 29.55
CA ARG A 151 12.15 -3.03 28.33
C ARG A 151 12.49 -1.57 28.02
N CYS A 152 13.72 -1.17 28.36
CA CYS A 152 14.29 0.13 28.04
C CYS A 152 15.20 0.01 26.81
N TRP A 153 15.06 0.94 25.86
CA TRP A 153 15.76 0.89 24.56
C TRP A 153 16.78 2.02 24.39
N ASP A 154 17.12 2.71 25.47
CA ASP A 154 18.01 3.89 25.48
C ASP A 154 19.46 3.56 25.12
N PHE A 155 19.83 2.28 25.03
CA PHE A 155 21.15 1.86 24.59
C PHE A 155 21.35 1.95 23.07
N PHE A 156 20.27 2.08 22.29
CA PHE A 156 20.40 2.28 20.84
C PHE A 156 20.87 3.72 20.55
N PRO A 157 21.85 3.90 19.64
CA PRO A 157 22.25 5.23 19.23
C PRO A 157 21.13 5.87 18.39
N ALA A 158 20.60 7.01 18.82
CA ALA A 158 19.56 7.76 18.13
C ALA A 158 19.99 9.23 17.96
N GLY A 159 20.09 9.69 16.72
CA GLY A 159 20.58 11.04 16.37
C GLY A 159 22.10 11.23 16.48
N ASP A 160 22.82 10.18 16.87
CA ASP A 160 24.27 10.19 17.08
C ASP A 160 24.92 8.87 16.63
N CYS A 161 26.24 8.88 16.42
CA CYS A 161 27.04 7.69 16.11
C CYS A 161 28.48 7.89 16.57
N PHE A 162 29.26 6.81 16.58
CA PHE A 162 30.65 6.86 17.06
C PHE A 162 31.47 7.95 16.37
N ARG A 163 31.44 8.04 15.04
CA ARG A 163 32.19 9.06 14.30
C ARG A 163 31.80 10.48 14.70
N LYS A 164 30.49 10.76 14.79
CA LYS A 164 29.96 12.08 15.13
C LYS A 164 30.30 12.52 16.55
N GLN A 165 30.30 11.58 17.50
CA GLN A 165 30.69 11.87 18.88
C GLN A 165 32.18 12.20 19.04
N TYR A 166 33.05 11.60 18.22
CA TYR A 166 34.50 11.71 18.35
C TYR A 166 35.16 12.53 17.22
N GLU A 167 34.37 13.27 16.44
CA GLU A 167 34.82 13.99 15.24
C GLU A 167 35.95 14.97 15.58
N ASP A 168 35.80 15.80 16.62
CA ASP A 168 36.81 16.79 17.06
C ASP A 168 38.10 16.16 17.64
N GLN A 169 38.06 14.88 18.02
CA GLN A 169 39.18 14.18 18.67
C GLN A 169 39.98 13.31 17.70
N LEU A 170 39.39 12.94 16.57
CA LEU A 170 39.94 12.02 15.58
C LEU A 170 40.24 12.68 14.22
N SER A 171 39.87 13.95 14.03
CA SER A 171 40.16 14.75 12.82
C SER A 171 41.63 15.17 12.71
#